data_AF-A0A1I2MA43-F1
#
_entry.id   AF-A0A1I2MA43-F1
#
_cell.length_a   1.000
_cell.length_b   1.000
_cell.length_c   1.000
_cell.angle_alpha   90.00
_cell.angle_beta   90.00
_cell.angle_gamma   90.00
#
_symmetry.space_group_name_H-M   'P 1'
#
loop_
_entity.id
_entity.type
_entity.pdbx_description
1 polymer ?
#
loop_
_entity_poly.entity_id
_entity_poly.type
_entity_poly.pdbx_seq_one_letter_code
_entity_poly.pdbx_strand_id
1 'polypeptide(L)'
;MQTQSVSTLYNVCPLCHGSGNYKEYDDGKANLIVDHYQRVNYANETLAWKMAIEETSYVKECSKCHGKGNVLNKEGEQMYKQLQQYA
;
A
#
# COMPACT_ATOMS: atom_id res chain seq x y z
N MET A 1 7.32 -7.91 -16.30
CA MET A 1 7.75 -7.56 -14.92
C MET A 1 8.35 -8.81 -14.28
N GLN A 2 9.62 -8.77 -13.86
CA GLN A 2 10.25 -9.88 -13.14
C GLN A 2 9.81 -9.84 -11.68
N THR A 3 9.07 -10.83 -11.21
CA THR A 3 8.72 -11.00 -9.80
C THR A 3 9.81 -11.76 -9.07
N GLN A 4 10.33 -11.20 -7.97
CA GLN A 4 11.30 -11.86 -7.12
C GLN A 4 10.64 -12.99 -6.32
N SER A 5 11.24 -14.18 -6.31
CA SER A 5 10.76 -15.32 -5.53
C SER A 5 11.16 -15.17 -4.06
N VAL A 6 10.21 -15.38 -3.14
CA VAL A 6 10.46 -15.40 -1.69
C VAL A 6 10.71 -16.84 -1.21
N SER A 7 10.05 -17.81 -1.82
CA SER A 7 10.24 -19.24 -1.58
C SER A 7 9.76 -20.04 -2.80
N THR A 8 9.84 -21.38 -2.72
CA THR A 8 9.41 -22.29 -3.80
C THR A 8 7.99 -22.04 -4.29
N LEU A 9 7.06 -21.61 -3.42
CA LEU A 9 5.65 -21.45 -3.77
C LEU A 9 5.16 -20.00 -3.77
N TYR A 10 6.03 -19.04 -3.43
CA TYR A 10 5.64 -17.65 -3.20
C TYR A 10 6.56 -16.66 -3.89
N ASN A 11 5.94 -15.65 -4.50
CA ASN A 11 6.61 -14.47 -5.05
C ASN A 11 6.35 -13.25 -4.17
N VAL A 12 7.26 -12.28 -4.20
CA VAL A 12 7.02 -10.94 -3.66
C VAL A 12 5.81 -10.35 -4.38
N CYS A 13 4.86 -9.80 -3.63
CA CYS A 13 3.68 -9.20 -4.23
C CYS A 13 4.13 -8.03 -5.13
N PRO A 14 3.88 -8.07 -6.45
CA PRO A 14 4.40 -7.06 -7.38
C PRO A 14 3.72 -5.71 -7.21
N LEU A 15 2.59 -5.67 -6.52
CA LEU A 15 1.86 -4.44 -6.28
C LEU A 15 2.48 -3.71 -5.09
N CYS A 16 2.70 -4.37 -3.95
CA CYS A 16 3.22 -3.74 -2.71
C CYS A 16 4.73 -3.94 -2.52
N HIS A 17 5.40 -4.63 -3.45
CA HIS A 17 6.82 -4.92 -3.38
C HIS A 17 7.27 -5.53 -2.04
N GLY A 18 6.43 -6.38 -1.43
CA GLY A 18 6.77 -7.06 -0.18
C GLY A 18 6.28 -6.38 1.10
N SER A 19 5.86 -5.11 1.05
CA SER A 19 5.46 -4.38 2.27
C SER A 19 4.15 -4.87 2.92
N GLY A 20 3.29 -5.53 2.14
CA GLY A 20 1.92 -5.88 2.54
C GLY A 20 0.94 -4.71 2.48
N ASN A 21 1.42 -3.47 2.39
CA ASN A 21 0.61 -2.25 2.56
C ASN A 21 1.01 -1.13 1.59
N TYR A 22 0.11 -0.17 1.38
CA TYR A 22 0.37 1.09 0.68
C TYR A 22 0.20 2.28 1.61
N LYS A 23 1.00 3.32 1.35
CA LYS A 23 0.70 4.66 1.85
C LYS A 23 -0.13 5.36 0.78
N GLU A 24 -1.38 5.66 1.12
CA GLU A 24 -2.25 6.53 0.33
C GLU A 24 -2.37 7.88 1.05
N TYR A 25 -2.88 8.89 0.36
CA TYR A 25 -3.24 10.17 0.95
C TYR A 25 -4.58 10.63 0.37
N ASP A 26 -5.40 11.25 1.22
CA ASP A 26 -6.64 11.90 0.79
C ASP A 26 -6.29 13.28 0.20
N ASP A 27 -6.32 13.38 -1.14
CA ASP A 27 -5.96 14.57 -1.91
C ASP A 27 -6.96 15.71 -1.74
N GLY A 28 -8.26 15.39 -1.66
CA GLY A 28 -9.31 16.35 -1.37
C GLY A 28 -9.13 17.00 0.00
N LYS A 29 -8.91 16.20 1.04
CA LYS A 29 -8.65 16.69 2.39
C LYS A 29 -7.32 17.43 2.48
N ALA A 30 -6.28 16.97 1.77
CA ALA A 30 -4.97 17.60 1.78
C ALA A 30 -5.05 19.04 1.25
N ASN A 31 -5.75 19.25 0.14
CA ASN A 31 -5.93 20.59 -0.44
C ASN A 31 -6.66 21.55 0.52
N LEU A 32 -7.69 21.07 1.23
CA LEU A 32 -8.40 21.87 2.22
C LEU A 32 -7.51 22.25 3.41
N ILE A 33 -6.66 21.31 3.87
CA ILE A 33 -5.71 21.54 4.95
C ILE A 33 -4.66 22.56 4.54
N VAL A 34 -4.06 22.42 3.36
CA VAL A 34 -3.06 23.38 2.85
C VAL A 34 -3.64 24.78 2.78
N ASP A 35 -4.84 24.92 2.19
CA ASP A 35 -5.53 26.20 2.07
C ASP A 35 -5.79 26.84 3.43
N HIS A 36 -6.22 26.04 4.42
CA HIS A 36 -6.43 26.50 5.79
C HIS A 36 -5.12 26.98 6.45
N TYR A 37 -4.05 26.18 6.40
CA TYR A 37 -2.77 26.53 7.03
C TYR A 37 -2.09 27.74 6.38
N GLN A 38 -2.21 27.91 5.07
CA GLN A 38 -1.67 29.08 4.37
C GLN A 38 -2.42 30.36 4.75
N ARG A 39 -3.76 30.31 4.87
CA ARG A 39 -4.58 31.50 5.19
C ARG A 39 -4.59 31.88 6.67
N VAL A 40 -4.64 30.88 7.57
CA VAL A 40 -4.87 31.12 9.00
C VAL A 40 -3.55 31.23 9.78
N ASN A 41 -2.56 30.41 9.43
CA ASN A 41 -1.31 30.33 10.19
C ASN A 41 -0.14 31.04 9.49
N TYR A 42 -0.36 31.68 8.33
CA TYR A 42 0.67 32.24 7.46
C TYR A 42 1.85 31.29 7.24
N ALA A 43 1.58 29.97 7.26
CA ALA A 43 2.60 28.96 7.14
C ALA A 43 3.19 29.01 5.72
N ASN A 44 4.52 28.87 5.63
CA ASN A 44 5.20 28.61 4.36
C ASN A 44 4.54 27.40 3.67
N GLU A 45 4.31 27.49 2.36
CA GLU A 45 3.73 26.43 1.52
C GLU A 45 4.32 25.04 1.78
N THR A 46 5.64 24.94 1.93
CA THR A 46 6.35 23.69 2.24
C THR A 46 5.90 23.09 3.57
N LEU A 47 5.70 23.94 4.59
CA LEU A 47 5.24 23.50 5.90
C LEU A 47 3.76 23.09 5.84
N ALA A 48 2.92 23.83 5.11
CA ALA A 48 1.51 23.50 4.93
C ALA A 48 1.31 22.13 4.26
N TRP A 49 2.09 21.85 3.20
CA TRP A 49 2.07 20.54 2.54
C TRP A 49 2.61 19.42 3.43
N LYS A 50 3.63 19.69 4.25
CA LYS A 50 4.13 18.69 5.22
C LYS A 50 3.03 18.30 6.22
N MET A 51 2.35 19.29 6.79
CA MET A 51 1.23 19.07 7.71
C MET A 51 0.09 18.31 7.02
N ALA A 52 -0.26 18.70 5.79
CA ALA A 52 -1.29 18.01 5.03
C ALA A 52 -0.94 16.54 4.80
N ILE A 53 0.30 16.21 4.40
CA ILE A 53 0.74 14.81 4.25
C ILE A 53 0.65 14.05 5.58
N GLU A 54 1.08 14.65 6.69
CA GLU A 54 1.02 14.02 8.01
C GLU A 54 -0.42 13.75 8.46
N GLU A 55 -1.35 14.66 8.19
CA GLU A 55 -2.75 14.57 8.61
C GLU A 55 -3.65 13.74 7.67
N THR A 56 -3.27 13.59 6.40
CA THR A 56 -4.09 12.88 5.40
C THR A 56 -3.51 11.58 4.92
N SER A 57 -2.25 11.29 5.24
CA SER A 57 -1.68 9.99 4.89
C SER A 57 -2.23 8.89 5.77
N TYR A 58 -2.58 7.78 5.14
CA TYR A 58 -3.03 6.58 5.83
C TYR A 58 -2.40 5.34 5.20
N VAL A 59 -2.27 4.30 6.01
CA VAL A 59 -1.80 2.99 5.56
C VAL A 59 -3.00 2.14 5.22
N LYS A 60 -2.98 1.57 4.02
CA LYS A 60 -4.01 0.67 3.54
C LYS A 60 -3.40 -0.69 3.24
N GLU A 61 -4.11 -1.73 3.64
CA GLU A 61 -3.72 -3.09 3.35
C GLU A 61 -3.72 -3.34 1.84
N CYS A 62 -2.71 -4.07 1.34
CA CYS A 62 -2.66 -4.45 -0.06
C CYS A 62 -3.77 -5.44 -0.39
N SER A 63 -4.71 -5.04 -1.26
CA SER A 63 -5.82 -5.90 -1.70
C SER A 63 -5.36 -7.16 -2.44
N LYS A 64 -4.18 -7.14 -3.05
CA LYS A 64 -3.65 -8.29 -3.82
C LYS A 64 -3.04 -9.38 -2.94
N CYS A 65 -2.34 -9.02 -1.87
CA CYS A 65 -1.71 -9.98 -0.97
C CYS A 65 -2.35 -10.04 0.43
N HIS A 66 -3.40 -9.26 0.68
CA HIS A 66 -4.11 -9.19 1.95
C HIS A 66 -3.16 -9.00 3.15
N GLY A 67 -2.28 -8.00 3.05
CA GLY A 67 -1.32 -7.67 4.11
C GLY A 67 -0.09 -8.58 4.21
N LYS A 68 -0.03 -9.69 3.46
CA LYS A 68 1.04 -10.70 3.61
C LYS A 68 2.37 -10.32 2.95
N GLY A 69 2.35 -9.37 2.01
CA GLY A 69 3.53 -8.96 1.25
C GLY A 69 3.96 -9.95 0.15
N ASN A 70 3.44 -11.18 0.15
CA ASN A 70 3.73 -12.21 -0.83
C ASN A 70 2.44 -12.78 -1.45
N VAL A 71 2.58 -13.37 -2.63
CA VAL A 71 1.49 -14.04 -3.36
C VAL A 71 1.96 -15.41 -3.81
N LEU A 72 1.05 -16.36 -3.95
CA LEU A 72 1.39 -17.65 -4.53
C LEU A 72 1.93 -17.45 -5.95
N ASN A 73 2.96 -18.22 -6.29
CA ASN A 73 3.39 -18.38 -7.66
C ASN A 73 2.53 -19.47 -8.35
N LYS A 74 2.79 -19.75 -9.62
CA LYS A 74 1.99 -20.73 -10.39
C LYS A 74 1.98 -22.12 -9.73
N GLU A 75 3.13 -22.58 -9.21
CA GLU A 75 3.24 -23.88 -8.53
C GLU A 75 2.48 -23.87 -7.20
N GLY A 76 2.57 -22.78 -6.44
CA GLY A 76 1.82 -22.55 -5.21
C GLY A 76 0.31 -22.53 -5.43
N GLU A 77 -0.16 -21.88 -6.50
CA GLU A 77 -1.58 -21.87 -6.88
C GLU A 77 -2.09 -23.26 -7.26
N GLN A 78 -1.28 -24.05 -7.97
CA GLN A 78 -1.62 -25.42 -8.32
C GLN A 78 -1.71 -26.31 -7.08
N MET A 79 -0.73 -26.23 -6.18
CA MET A 79 -0.73 -26.98 -4.93
C MET A 79 -1.92 -26.58 -4.05
N TYR A 80 -2.21 -25.29 -3.92
CA TYR A 80 -3.35 -24.81 -3.13
C TYR A 80 -4.68 -25.36 -3.66
N LYS A 81 -4.87 -25.36 -4.99
CA LYS A 81 -6.07 -25.96 -5.62
C LYS A 81 -6.20 -27.46 -5.35
N GLN A 82 -5.09 -28.21 -5.34
CA GLN A 82 -5.11 -29.63 -5.00
C GLN A 82 -5.49 -29.84 -3.53
N LEU A 83 -4.94 -29.05 -2.60
CA LEU A 83 -5.25 -29.15 -1.18
C LEU A 83 -6.73 -28.84 -0.89
N GLN A 84 -7.31 -27.87 -1.60
CA GLN A 84 -8.73 -27.53 -1.47
C GLN A 84 -9.69 -28.67 -1.85
N GLN A 85 -9.24 -29.69 -2.59
CA GLN A 85 -10.07 -30.85 -2.91
C GLN A 85 -10.29 -31.79 -1.71
N TYR A 86 -9.50 -31.63 -0.64
CA TYR A 86 -9.53 -32.47 0.56
C TYR A 86 -9.91 -31.72 1.84
N ALA A 87 -10.30 -30.44 1.73
CA ALA A 87 -10.73 -29.58 2.83
C ALA A 87 -12.26 -29.46 2.87
#